data_AF-A0A2V9N6A6-F1
#
_entry.id   AF-A0A2V9N6A6-F1
#
_cell.length_a   1.000
_cell.length_b   1.000
_cell.length_c   1.000
_cell.angle_alpha   90.00
_cell.angle_beta   90.00
_cell.angle_gamma   90.00
#
_symmetry.space_group_name_H-M   'P 1'
#
loop_
_entity.id
_entity.type
_entity.pdbx_description
1 polymer ?
#
loop_
_entity_poly.entity_id
_entity_poly.type
_entity_poly.pdbx_seq_one_letter_code
_entity_poly.pdbx_strand_id
1 'polypeptide(L)'
;FEANARKKAEAYSRYAPGELVIADDSGLELDALGGAPGVHSARYAADKPHMAEANFDDAANNAKLLREIRRVPAEKRTGRFVCWIAAARDQKTLSVFEGKAEGTILDAPRGSNGFGYDPLFYFPAIGKTFAELSSEEKARYSHRGAAFRAFLEWYRAHE
;
A
#
# COMPACT_ATOMS: atom_id res chain seq x y z
N PHE A 1 -6.60 -5.57 -3.41
CA PHE A 1 -6.62 -4.85 -2.12
C PHE A 1 -8.04 -4.62 -1.62
N GLU A 2 -8.96 -4.05 -2.41
CA GLU A 2 -10.35 -3.78 -2.00
C GLU A 2 -11.04 -4.95 -1.28
N ALA A 3 -11.01 -6.16 -1.86
CA ALA A 3 -11.66 -7.33 -1.26
C ALA A 3 -11.13 -7.67 0.15
N ASN A 4 -9.83 -7.50 0.39
CA ASN A 4 -9.23 -7.69 1.72
C ASN A 4 -9.61 -6.57 2.69
N ALA A 5 -9.67 -5.32 2.20
CA ALA A 5 -10.11 -4.19 3.02
C ALA A 5 -11.56 -4.39 3.48
N ARG A 6 -12.47 -4.75 2.57
CA ARG A 6 -13.87 -5.10 2.87
C ARG A 6 -13.96 -6.24 3.88
N LYS A 7 -13.28 -7.36 3.60
CA LYS A 7 -13.26 -8.52 4.49
C LYS A 7 -12.82 -8.16 5.91
N LYS A 8 -11.79 -7.32 6.06
CA LYS A 8 -11.31 -6.84 7.36
C LYS A 8 -12.34 -5.95 8.04
N ALA A 9 -12.85 -4.93 7.35
CA ALA A 9 -13.82 -3.98 7.93
C ALA A 9 -15.11 -4.70 8.38
N GLU A 10 -15.66 -5.57 7.53
CA GLU A 10 -16.86 -6.36 7.86
C GLU A 10 -16.60 -7.30 9.04
N ALA A 11 -15.48 -8.02 9.05
CA ALA A 11 -15.14 -8.92 10.14
C ALA A 11 -14.96 -8.18 11.47
N TYR A 12 -14.25 -7.04 11.48
CA TYR A 12 -14.02 -6.27 12.70
C TYR A 12 -15.28 -5.54 13.20
N SER A 13 -16.16 -5.12 12.31
CA SER A 13 -17.44 -4.50 12.70
C SER A 13 -18.35 -5.42 13.53
N ARG A 14 -18.14 -6.75 13.51
CA ARG A 14 -18.82 -7.71 14.40
C ARG A 14 -18.58 -7.40 15.88
N TYR A 15 -17.43 -6.83 16.20
CA TYR A 15 -16.97 -6.60 17.56
C TYR A 15 -17.22 -5.15 18.03
N ALA A 16 -17.82 -4.32 17.19
CA ALA A 16 -18.20 -2.95 17.50
C ALA A 16 -19.60 -2.64 16.95
N PRO A 17 -20.67 -3.21 17.54
CA PRO A 17 -22.03 -3.06 17.02
C PRO A 17 -22.47 -1.59 16.97
N GLY A 18 -23.08 -1.17 15.87
CA GLY A 18 -23.53 0.21 15.63
C GLY A 18 -22.42 1.22 15.31
N GLU A 19 -21.15 0.87 15.56
CA GLU A 19 -20.01 1.75 15.31
C GLU A 19 -19.53 1.66 13.85
N LEU A 20 -18.98 2.76 13.34
CA LEU A 20 -18.29 2.75 12.05
C LEU A 20 -16.89 2.15 12.21
N VAL A 21 -16.62 1.06 11.50
CA VAL A 21 -15.29 0.43 11.46
C VAL A 21 -14.66 0.64 10.10
N ILE A 22 -13.42 1.13 10.10
CA ILE A 22 -12.59 1.24 8.90
C ILE A 22 -11.48 0.20 8.92
N ALA A 23 -11.15 -0.36 7.76
CA ALA A 23 -9.95 -1.16 7.58
C ALA A 23 -9.32 -0.88 6.21
N ASP A 24 -7.99 -0.86 6.14
CA ASP A 24 -7.27 -0.68 4.89
C ASP A 24 -6.57 -1.96 4.42
N ASP A 25 -6.36 -2.09 3.11
CA ASP A 25 -5.40 -3.03 2.53
C ASP A 25 -4.56 -2.30 1.47
N SER A 26 -3.25 -2.52 1.49
CA SER A 26 -2.31 -1.76 0.66
C SER A 26 -1.16 -2.62 0.15
N GLY A 27 -0.56 -2.18 -0.95
CA GLY A 27 0.62 -2.83 -1.50
C GLY A 27 1.25 -2.05 -2.66
N LEU A 28 2.38 -2.57 -3.13
CA LEU A 28 3.11 -2.11 -4.29
C LEU A 28 2.74 -2.98 -5.50
N GLU A 29 2.46 -2.36 -6.63
CA GLU A 29 2.26 -3.02 -7.92
C GLU A 29 3.28 -2.50 -8.92
N LEU A 30 4.08 -3.38 -9.53
CA LEU A 30 5.00 -3.02 -10.61
C LEU A 30 4.49 -3.47 -11.96
N ASP A 31 4.49 -2.56 -12.93
CA ASP A 31 3.96 -2.84 -14.27
C ASP A 31 4.81 -3.92 -14.97
N ALA A 32 6.13 -3.85 -14.83
CA ALA A 32 7.05 -4.84 -15.41
C ALA A 32 6.92 -6.26 -14.82
N LEU A 33 6.28 -6.39 -13.65
CA LEU A 33 6.03 -7.68 -12.99
C LEU A 33 4.55 -8.07 -13.04
N GLY A 34 3.76 -7.46 -13.94
CA GLY A 34 2.34 -7.76 -14.07
C GLY A 34 1.53 -7.45 -12.81
N GLY A 35 1.96 -6.44 -12.03
CA GLY A 35 1.32 -6.02 -10.79
C GLY A 35 1.89 -6.67 -9.52
N ALA A 36 2.88 -7.56 -9.60
CA ALA A 36 3.58 -8.03 -8.40
C ALA A 36 4.44 -6.91 -7.77
N PRO A 37 4.64 -6.87 -6.43
CA PRO A 37 4.19 -7.83 -5.41
C PRO A 37 2.68 -7.93 -5.15
N GLY A 38 1.92 -6.87 -5.44
CA GLY A 38 0.47 -6.82 -5.28
C GLY A 38 0.01 -7.12 -3.85
N VAL A 39 -1.04 -7.93 -3.71
CA VAL A 39 -1.59 -8.37 -2.40
C VAL A 39 -0.59 -9.14 -1.53
N HIS A 40 0.54 -9.58 -2.08
CA HIS A 40 1.61 -10.26 -1.36
C HIS A 40 2.75 -9.33 -0.93
N SER A 41 2.57 -8.01 -1.07
CA SER A 41 3.59 -7.00 -0.73
C SER A 41 4.25 -7.21 0.63
N ALA A 42 3.48 -7.51 1.67
CA ALA A 42 4.00 -7.69 3.04
C ALA A 42 4.79 -9.00 3.23
N ARG A 43 4.67 -9.96 2.31
CA ARG A 43 5.24 -11.32 2.40
C ARG A 43 5.92 -11.73 1.11
N TYR A 44 6.45 -10.77 0.36
CA TYR A 44 6.87 -10.99 -1.01
C TYR A 44 8.03 -11.99 -1.11
N ALA A 45 8.96 -11.92 -0.16
CA ALA A 45 10.11 -12.81 -0.06
C ALA A 45 9.78 -14.21 0.47
N ALA A 46 8.53 -14.49 0.87
CA ALA A 46 8.16 -15.83 1.33
C ALA A 46 8.02 -16.81 0.16
N ASP A 47 8.47 -18.06 0.35
CA ASP A 47 8.32 -19.12 -0.64
C ASP A 47 6.85 -19.47 -0.90
N LYS A 48 6.00 -19.36 0.13
CA LYS A 48 4.55 -19.54 0.06
C LYS A 48 3.83 -18.36 0.73
N PRO A 49 3.70 -17.20 0.05
CA PRO A 49 3.20 -15.96 0.66
C PRO A 49 1.82 -16.09 1.33
N HIS A 50 0.95 -16.93 0.74
CA HIS A 50 -0.41 -17.20 1.22
C HIS A 50 -0.45 -18.14 2.44
N MET A 51 0.64 -18.85 2.74
CA MET A 51 0.77 -19.75 3.90
C MET A 51 1.79 -19.24 4.93
N ALA A 52 2.49 -18.15 4.62
CA ALA A 52 3.54 -17.62 5.48
C ALA A 52 2.92 -16.92 6.70
N GLU A 53 2.99 -17.55 7.87
CA GLU A 53 2.65 -16.90 9.15
C GLU A 53 3.73 -15.88 9.58
N ALA A 54 4.93 -15.99 8.99
CA ALA A 54 6.03 -15.06 9.14
C ALA A 54 6.74 -14.85 7.79
N ASN A 55 6.98 -13.58 7.43
CA ASN A 55 8.08 -13.05 6.60
C ASN A 55 7.72 -11.59 6.26
N PHE A 56 7.79 -10.71 7.26
CA PHE A 56 7.53 -9.28 7.14
C PHE A 56 8.83 -8.48 7.05
N ASP A 57 9.93 -9.13 6.64
CA ASP A 57 11.24 -8.48 6.55
C ASP A 57 11.30 -7.63 5.27
N ASP A 58 11.24 -6.31 5.48
CA ASP A 58 11.33 -5.32 4.42
C ASP A 58 12.63 -5.45 3.61
N ALA A 59 13.75 -5.81 4.26
CA ALA A 59 15.02 -5.99 3.57
C ALA A 59 14.99 -7.21 2.63
N ALA A 60 14.40 -8.32 3.09
CA ALA A 60 14.23 -9.52 2.25
C ALA A 60 13.29 -9.26 1.07
N ASN A 61 12.18 -8.56 1.31
CA ASN A 61 11.21 -8.14 0.30
C ASN A 61 11.85 -7.23 -0.76
N ASN A 62 12.60 -6.21 -0.33
CA ASN A 62 13.35 -5.30 -1.20
C ASN A 62 14.42 -6.06 -2.02
N ALA A 63 15.16 -6.97 -1.38
CA ALA A 63 16.17 -7.76 -2.07
C ALA A 63 15.56 -8.66 -3.15
N LYS A 64 14.38 -9.27 -2.91
CA LYS A 64 13.67 -10.04 -3.94
C LYS A 64 13.21 -9.16 -5.10
N LEU A 65 12.60 -8.01 -4.79
CA LEU A 65 12.14 -7.07 -5.80
C LEU A 65 13.27 -6.65 -6.75
N LEU A 66 14.41 -6.24 -6.18
CA LEU A 66 15.60 -5.82 -6.94
C LEU A 66 16.15 -6.94 -7.82
N ARG A 67 16.14 -8.20 -7.34
CA ARG A 67 16.59 -9.35 -8.14
C ARG A 67 15.72 -9.56 -9.37
N GLU A 68 14.40 -9.44 -9.23
CA GLU A 68 13.46 -9.69 -10.32
C GLU A 68 13.47 -8.58 -11.37
N ILE A 69 13.63 -7.32 -10.95
CA ILE A 69 13.70 -6.18 -11.87
C ILE A 69 15.11 -5.90 -12.41
N ARG A 70 16.12 -6.70 -12.04
CA ARG A 70 17.54 -6.46 -12.40
C ARG A 70 17.76 -6.25 -13.90
N ARG A 71 16.99 -6.95 -14.74
CA ARG A 71 17.07 -6.86 -16.21
C ARG A 71 16.05 -5.90 -16.83
N VAL A 72 15.21 -5.26 -16.03
CA VAL A 72 14.22 -4.28 -16.48
C VAL A 72 14.92 -2.92 -16.65
N PRO A 73 14.85 -2.28 -17.83
CA PRO A 73 15.36 -0.92 -18.05
C PRO A 73 14.72 0.07 -17.08
N ALA A 74 15.46 1.11 -16.65
CA ALA A 74 15.01 2.03 -15.61
C ALA A 74 13.67 2.71 -15.96
N GLU A 75 13.49 3.09 -17.22
CA GLU A 75 12.29 3.69 -17.79
C GLU A 75 11.07 2.77 -17.79
N LYS A 76 11.26 1.46 -17.58
CA LYS A 76 10.18 0.45 -17.48
C LYS A 76 9.93 -0.03 -16.05
N ARG A 77 10.61 0.53 -15.04
CA ARG A 77 10.40 0.19 -13.62
C ARG A 77 9.26 0.98 -12.98
N THR A 78 8.25 1.31 -13.77
CA THR A 78 7.06 2.02 -13.30
C THR A 78 6.22 1.12 -12.41
N GLY A 79 5.55 1.75 -11.47
CA GLY A 79 4.66 1.07 -10.56
C GLY A 79 3.96 2.06 -9.66
N ARG A 80 3.14 1.52 -8.76
CA ARG A 80 2.31 2.34 -7.88
C ARG A 80 2.15 1.68 -6.53
N PHE A 81 2.09 2.50 -5.50
CA PHE A 81 1.46 2.08 -4.27
C PHE A 81 -0.05 2.28 -4.37
N VAL A 82 -0.82 1.29 -3.90
CA VAL A 82 -2.28 1.33 -3.84
C VAL A 82 -2.72 1.10 -2.40
N CYS A 83 -3.68 1.89 -1.92
CA CYS A 83 -4.39 1.67 -0.66
C CYS A 83 -5.89 1.68 -0.94
N TRP A 84 -6.60 0.70 -0.41
CA TRP A 84 -8.05 0.70 -0.33
C TRP A 84 -8.46 0.77 1.13
N ILE A 85 -9.33 1.72 1.48
CA ILE A 85 -10.01 1.79 2.78
C ILE A 85 -11.45 1.34 2.57
N ALA A 86 -11.93 0.42 3.38
CA ALA A 86 -13.35 0.07 3.46
C ALA A 86 -13.93 0.58 4.78
N ALA A 87 -15.12 1.19 4.70
CA ALA A 87 -15.91 1.58 5.86
C ALA A 87 -17.12 0.65 5.99
N ALA A 88 -17.30 0.03 7.15
CA ALA A 88 -18.35 -0.94 7.41
C ALA A 88 -19.01 -0.71 8.77
N ARG A 89 -20.29 -1.07 8.87
CA ARG A 89 -21.07 -1.10 10.12
C ARG A 89 -21.90 -2.38 10.13
N ASP A 90 -21.94 -3.06 11.27
CA ASP A 90 -22.74 -4.29 11.46
C ASP A 90 -22.56 -5.33 10.33
N GLN A 91 -21.31 -5.63 9.98
CA GLN A 91 -20.89 -6.57 8.93
C GLN A 91 -21.23 -6.17 7.49
N LYS A 92 -21.69 -4.94 7.28
CA LYS A 92 -22.03 -4.44 5.96
C LYS A 92 -21.06 -3.34 5.56
N THR A 93 -20.34 -3.55 4.45
CA THR A 93 -19.58 -2.45 3.83
C THR A 93 -20.54 -1.35 3.38
N LEU A 94 -20.29 -0.12 3.83
CA LEU A 94 -21.04 1.08 3.46
C LEU A 94 -20.42 1.77 2.24
N SER A 95 -19.09 1.90 2.23
CA SER A 95 -18.34 2.55 1.15
C SER A 95 -16.88 2.08 1.12
N VAL A 96 -16.20 2.34 0.00
CA VAL A 96 -14.78 2.04 -0.22
C VAL A 96 -14.08 3.21 -0.90
N PHE A 97 -12.80 3.38 -0.59
CA PHE A 97 -11.99 4.52 -1.03
C PHE A 97 -10.63 4.05 -1.51
N GLU A 98 -10.29 4.41 -2.75
CA GLU A 98 -8.98 4.10 -3.34
C GLU A 98 -8.06 5.32 -3.26
N GLY A 99 -6.81 5.07 -2.90
CA GLY A 99 -5.72 6.02 -3.07
C GLY A 99 -4.53 5.36 -3.77
N LYS A 100 -3.90 6.12 -4.65
CA LYS A 100 -2.75 5.67 -5.46
C LYS A 100 -1.62 6.69 -5.39
N ALA A 101 -0.40 6.20 -5.52
CA ALA A 101 0.78 7.03 -5.79
C ALA A 101 1.62 6.36 -6.87
N GLU A 102 1.75 7.01 -8.01
CA GLU A 102 2.50 6.53 -9.18
C GLU A 102 3.98 6.91 -9.05
N GLY A 103 4.89 5.98 -9.34
CA GLY A 103 6.31 6.19 -9.19
C GLY A 103 7.15 5.16 -9.94
N THR A 104 8.42 5.08 -9.57
CA THR A 104 9.39 4.17 -10.20
C THR A 104 10.28 3.53 -9.15
N ILE A 105 10.81 2.33 -9.44
CA ILE A 105 11.72 1.64 -8.52
C ILE A 105 13.19 1.93 -8.85
N LEU A 106 13.91 2.42 -7.84
CA LEU A 106 15.36 2.62 -7.88
C LEU A 106 16.12 1.30 -7.87
N ASP A 107 17.38 1.35 -8.29
CA ASP A 107 18.34 0.24 -8.21
C ASP A 107 18.96 0.06 -6.82
N ALA A 108 19.01 1.14 -6.03
CA ALA A 108 19.51 1.14 -4.66
C ALA A 108 18.59 1.96 -3.73
N PRO A 109 18.51 1.60 -2.44
CA PRO A 109 17.68 2.33 -1.47
C PRO A 109 18.22 3.74 -1.23
N ARG A 110 17.29 4.70 -1.08
CA ARG A 110 17.59 6.09 -0.71
C ARG A 110 16.59 6.58 0.34
N GLY A 111 17.06 7.26 1.38
CA GLY A 111 16.26 7.66 2.53
C GLY A 111 16.21 6.62 3.64
N SER A 112 15.77 7.03 4.83
CA SER A 112 15.76 6.20 6.05
C SER A 112 14.43 6.21 6.80
N ASN A 113 13.47 7.01 6.37
CA ASN A 113 12.14 7.08 6.99
C ASN A 113 11.23 5.98 6.42
N GLY A 114 10.07 5.79 7.06
CA GLY A 114 9.06 4.89 6.55
C GLY A 114 9.40 3.41 6.73
N PHE A 115 8.88 2.57 5.83
CA PHE A 115 9.00 1.11 5.92
C PHE A 115 8.75 0.44 4.55
N GLY A 116 8.91 -0.87 4.48
CA GLY A 116 8.64 -1.65 3.28
C GLY A 116 9.50 -1.23 2.10
N TYR A 117 8.83 -0.93 0.99
CA TYR A 117 9.46 -0.54 -0.27
C TYR A 117 9.74 0.96 -0.37
N ASP A 118 9.46 1.75 0.68
CA ASP A 118 9.65 3.20 0.68
C ASP A 118 11.06 3.65 0.25
N PRO A 119 12.16 2.98 0.64
CA PRO A 119 13.51 3.39 0.22
C PRO A 119 13.78 3.17 -1.26
N LEU A 120 13.04 2.28 -1.91
CA LEU A 120 13.18 1.98 -3.34
C LEU A 120 12.17 2.72 -4.21
N PHE A 121 11.05 3.15 -3.64
CA PHE A 121 9.98 3.81 -4.38
C PHE A 121 10.27 5.30 -4.56
N TYR A 122 10.75 5.67 -5.74
CA TYR A 122 10.93 7.06 -6.15
C TYR A 122 9.61 7.64 -6.63
N PHE A 123 9.27 8.82 -6.11
CA PHE A 123 8.06 9.57 -6.43
C PHE A 123 8.42 10.82 -7.26
N PRO A 124 8.28 10.77 -8.60
CA PRO A 124 8.74 11.84 -9.48
C PRO A 124 8.11 13.21 -9.21
N ALA A 125 6.87 13.23 -8.73
CA ALA A 125 6.11 14.48 -8.53
C ALA A 125 6.79 15.48 -7.58
N ILE A 126 7.68 15.01 -6.69
CA ILE A 126 8.45 15.86 -5.77
C ILE A 126 9.94 15.48 -5.69
N GLY A 127 10.42 14.62 -6.59
CA GLY A 127 11.84 14.29 -6.70
C GLY A 127 12.45 13.49 -5.54
N LYS A 128 11.64 12.78 -4.75
CA LYS A 128 12.07 12.08 -3.52
C LYS A 128 11.61 10.63 -3.53
N THR A 129 12.31 9.74 -2.82
CA THR A 129 11.75 8.46 -2.43
C THR A 129 10.77 8.65 -1.28
N PHE A 130 9.91 7.66 -1.05
CA PHE A 130 9.01 7.70 0.10
C PHE A 130 9.76 7.66 1.44
N ALA A 131 10.96 7.06 1.48
CA ALA A 131 11.80 7.07 2.68
C ALA A 131 12.55 8.39 2.91
N GLU A 132 12.50 9.34 1.97
CA GLU A 132 13.01 10.70 2.15
C GLU A 132 11.91 11.68 2.62
N LEU A 133 10.66 11.24 2.67
CA LEU A 133 9.55 12.07 3.11
C LEU A 133 9.49 12.16 4.64
N SER A 134 9.12 13.34 5.15
CA SER A 134 8.63 13.47 6.51
C SER A 134 7.27 12.78 6.66
N SER A 135 6.83 12.53 7.89
CA SER A 135 5.49 11.98 8.14
C SER A 135 4.37 12.89 7.58
N GLU A 136 4.55 14.21 7.63
CA GLU A 136 3.61 15.18 7.08
C GLU A 136 3.57 15.14 5.55
N GLU A 137 4.74 15.11 4.90
CA GLU A 137 4.83 14.93 3.44
C GLU A 137 4.20 13.61 3.01
N LYS A 138 4.45 12.52 3.75
CA LYS A 138 3.87 11.21 3.47
C LYS A 138 2.35 11.22 3.61
N ALA A 139 1.79 11.89 4.61
CA ALA A 139 0.34 12.06 4.75
C ALA A 139 -0.26 12.86 3.58
N ARG A 140 0.48 13.84 3.05
CA ARG A 140 0.04 14.64 1.90
C ARG A 140 0.10 13.87 0.59
N TYR A 141 1.20 13.18 0.31
CA TYR A 141 1.48 12.66 -1.03
C TYR A 141 1.25 11.16 -1.21
N SER A 142 1.20 10.37 -0.14
CA SER A 142 1.08 8.91 -0.30
C SER A 142 -0.31 8.46 -0.74
N HIS A 143 -0.34 7.26 -1.33
CA HIS A 143 -1.53 6.46 -1.60
C HIS A 143 -2.48 6.35 -0.39
N ARG A 144 -1.95 6.07 0.81
CA ARG A 144 -2.76 5.99 2.04
C ARG A 144 -3.34 7.36 2.41
N GLY A 145 -2.55 8.42 2.28
CA GLY A 145 -3.01 9.80 2.47
C GLY A 145 -4.16 10.16 1.52
N ALA A 146 -4.06 9.77 0.25
CA ALA A 146 -5.11 9.97 -0.74
C ALA A 146 -6.40 9.21 -0.38
N ALA A 147 -6.30 7.93 0.00
CA ALA A 147 -7.45 7.14 0.43
C ALA A 147 -8.14 7.74 1.66
N PHE A 148 -7.38 8.20 2.66
CA PHE A 148 -7.95 8.84 3.85
C PHE A 148 -8.62 10.18 3.55
N ARG A 149 -8.09 10.99 2.62
CA ARG A 149 -8.77 12.23 2.23
C ARG A 149 -10.14 11.95 1.61
N ALA A 150 -10.22 10.99 0.69
CA ALA A 150 -11.49 10.56 0.10
C ALA A 150 -12.47 10.01 1.15
N PHE A 151 -11.97 9.20 2.09
CA PHE A 151 -12.76 8.73 3.23
C PHE A 151 -13.29 9.88 4.09
N LEU A 152 -12.44 10.85 4.46
CA LEU A 152 -12.83 11.98 5.31
C LEU A 152 -13.86 12.89 4.64
N GLU A 153 -13.76 13.09 3.33
CA GLU A 153 -14.77 13.82 2.54
C GLU A 153 -16.12 13.10 2.60
N TRP A 154 -16.13 11.79 2.39
CA TRP A 154 -17.35 10.99 2.49
C TRP A 154 -17.93 10.99 3.91
N TYR A 155 -17.09 10.80 4.93
CA TYR A 155 -17.49 10.75 6.34
C TYR A 155 -18.21 12.03 6.75
N ARG A 156 -17.62 13.20 6.47
CA ARG A 156 -18.21 14.51 6.78
C ARG A 156 -19.56 14.77 6.10
N ALA A 157 -19.85 14.06 5.02
CA ALA A 157 -21.10 14.22 4.27
C ALA A 157 -22.20 13.24 4.72
N HIS A 158 -21.88 12.21 5.49
CA HIS A 158 -22.80 11.10 5.80
C HIS A 158 -22.91 10.74 7.29
N GLU A 159 -22.03 11.27 8.13
CA GLU A 159 -21.95 11.02 9.58
C GLU A 159 -21.75 12.35 10.34
#